data_AF-A0A1S8X6Q4-F1
#
_entry.id   AF-A0A1S8X6Q4-F1
#
_cell.length_a   1.000
_cell.length_b   1.000
_cell.length_c   1.000
_cell.angle_alpha   90.00
_cell.angle_beta   90.00
_cell.angle_gamma   90.00
#
_symmetry.space_group_name_H-M   'P 1'
#
loop_
_entity.id
_entity.type
_entity.pdbx_description
1 polymer ?
#
loop_
_entity_poly.entity_id
_entity_poly.type
_entity_poly.pdbx_seq_one_letter_code
_entity_poly.pdbx_strand_id
1 'polypeptide(L)'
;MKHARGHNELKPISLTGHQPFVLGSLPMGATIVDALDTLYMMNLEEEFNEARNYVVEELNFDQVRHISGGMFVLGATGPQDPWFQRGVEITRTCNYTYAASVTQLGPESFTFGSGVEGVPLKSGHKAYLLRPETVESYFYLWRFTKDEAYRIAALKVVQVYWLHFFVFKALEKYARTAGGYSGLKDVNSPESGHDDVQQSFFIAETLKYLYLIFSEDTLFPLNRWVFNSEGHPLPVHNEVWLGNDIWPKPFAQPTSCSRLSGN
;
A
#
# COMPACT_ATOMS: atom_id res chain seq x y z
N MET A 1 20.19 -0.45 1.91
CA MET A 1 19.74 0.15 3.19
C MET A 1 20.79 0.99 3.92
N LYS A 2 22.10 0.67 3.84
CA LYS A 2 23.20 1.33 4.58
C LYS A 2 23.18 2.87 4.70
N HIS A 3 22.77 3.60 3.67
CA HIS A 3 22.90 5.07 3.59
C HIS A 3 21.62 5.87 3.89
N ALA A 4 20.47 5.19 3.95
CA ALA A 4 19.16 5.82 4.13
C ALA A 4 18.22 4.99 4.99
N ARG A 5 18.75 4.10 5.86
CA ARG A 5 17.94 3.33 6.82
C ARG A 5 17.10 4.28 7.68
N GLY A 6 15.81 3.99 7.81
CA GLY A 6 14.85 4.88 8.48
C GLY A 6 14.48 6.17 7.75
N HIS A 7 15.02 6.42 6.55
CA HIS A 7 14.63 7.57 5.73
C HIS A 7 13.72 7.17 4.58
N ASN A 8 12.81 8.05 4.17
CA ASN A 8 11.83 7.73 3.14
C ASN A 8 12.48 7.57 1.76
N GLU A 9 13.58 8.29 1.50
CA GLU A 9 14.33 8.25 0.25
C GLU A 9 15.85 8.27 0.49
N LEU A 10 16.63 7.90 -0.52
CA LEU A 10 18.09 8.00 -0.57
C LEU A 10 18.50 9.15 -1.49
N LYS A 11 19.45 9.99 -1.05
CA LYS A 11 20.24 10.86 -1.94
C LYS A 11 21.45 10.07 -2.43
N PRO A 12 21.44 9.54 -3.66
CA PRO A 12 22.44 8.58 -4.10
C PRO A 12 23.83 9.20 -4.30
N ILE A 13 23.91 10.49 -4.61
CA ILE A 13 25.19 11.19 -4.80
C ILE A 13 25.85 11.51 -3.45
N SER A 14 25.08 12.01 -2.48
CA SER A 14 25.59 12.39 -1.16
C SER A 14 25.63 11.24 -0.16
N LEU A 15 25.07 10.07 -0.51
CA LEU A 15 24.98 8.89 0.35
C LEU A 15 24.30 9.18 1.70
N THR A 16 23.24 9.99 1.66
CA THR A 16 22.46 10.40 2.83
C THR A 16 20.97 10.19 2.62
N GLY A 17 20.19 10.10 3.70
CA GLY A 17 18.75 10.01 3.62
C GLY A 17 18.06 11.31 3.17
N HIS A 18 16.84 11.18 2.66
CA HIS A 18 15.96 12.27 2.26
C HIS A 18 14.51 12.03 2.73
N GLN A 19 13.79 13.14 2.94
CA GLN A 19 12.41 13.16 3.42
C GLN A 19 11.58 14.07 2.51
N PRO A 20 11.04 13.55 1.40
CA PRO A 20 10.19 14.33 0.50
C PRO A 20 8.82 14.58 1.14
N PHE A 21 8.08 15.59 0.65
CA PHE A 21 6.70 15.81 1.09
C PHE A 21 5.73 14.74 0.57
N VAL A 22 6.01 14.16 -0.61
CA VAL A 22 5.10 13.24 -1.34
C VAL A 22 4.87 11.91 -0.62
N LEU A 23 5.93 11.30 -0.09
CA LEU A 23 5.86 10.10 0.76
C LEU A 23 5.60 10.44 2.24
N GLY A 24 5.54 11.73 2.56
CA GLY A 24 5.37 12.25 3.90
C GLY A 24 6.64 12.74 4.56
N SER A 25 6.48 13.69 5.49
CA SER A 25 7.59 14.26 6.25
C SER A 25 8.10 13.37 7.39
N LEU A 26 7.52 12.19 7.60
CA LEU A 26 7.86 11.29 8.71
C LEU A 26 8.89 10.24 8.28
N PRO A 27 10.01 10.08 9.01
CA PRO A 27 11.04 9.10 8.70
C PRO A 27 10.56 7.68 9.03
N MET A 28 9.94 7.00 8.06
CA MET A 28 9.40 5.64 8.24
C MET A 28 10.21 4.58 7.49
N GLY A 29 11.16 4.98 6.65
CA GLY A 29 11.83 4.03 5.76
C GLY A 29 10.97 3.62 4.57
N ALA A 30 10.14 4.53 4.02
CA ALA A 30 9.20 4.24 2.93
C ALA A 30 9.81 3.42 1.77
N THR A 31 10.99 3.82 1.25
CA THR A 31 11.71 3.03 0.23
C THR A 31 11.92 1.56 0.59
N ILE A 32 12.12 1.22 1.87
CA ILE A 32 12.31 -0.17 2.33
C ILE A 32 11.00 -0.95 2.23
N VAL A 33 9.89 -0.32 2.63
CA VAL A 33 8.55 -0.93 2.60
C VAL A 33 8.05 -1.04 1.16
N ASP A 34 8.15 0.04 0.39
CA ASP A 34 7.67 0.13 -0.99
C ASP A 34 8.48 -0.75 -1.95
N ALA A 35 9.73 -1.11 -1.60
CA ALA A 35 10.56 -2.00 -2.40
C ALA A 35 10.36 -3.48 -2.05
N LEU A 36 9.58 -3.85 -1.01
CA LEU A 36 9.41 -5.25 -0.62
C LEU A 36 8.89 -6.12 -1.77
N ASP A 37 7.92 -5.61 -2.52
CA ASP A 37 7.38 -6.25 -3.71
C ASP A 37 8.47 -6.47 -4.77
N THR A 38 9.28 -5.45 -5.02
CA THR A 38 10.30 -5.39 -6.06
C THR A 38 11.46 -6.32 -5.74
N LEU A 39 11.90 -6.34 -4.48
CA LEU A 39 12.92 -7.27 -4.00
C LEU A 39 12.46 -8.72 -4.15
N TYR A 40 11.20 -9.01 -3.82
CA TYR A 40 10.60 -10.33 -4.01
C TYR A 40 10.50 -10.69 -5.50
N MET A 41 9.98 -9.78 -6.33
CA MET A 41 9.84 -9.95 -7.79
C MET A 41 11.18 -10.25 -8.49
N MET A 42 12.25 -9.59 -8.04
CA MET A 42 13.57 -9.70 -8.65
C MET A 42 14.41 -10.84 -8.05
N ASN A 43 13.83 -11.67 -7.16
CA ASN A 43 14.51 -12.76 -6.48
C ASN A 43 15.75 -12.31 -5.67
N LEU A 44 15.67 -11.13 -5.06
CA LEU A 44 16.69 -10.54 -4.19
C LEU A 44 16.42 -10.92 -2.73
N GLU A 45 16.59 -12.21 -2.42
CA GLU A 45 16.18 -12.79 -1.14
C GLU A 45 16.91 -12.21 0.08
N GLU A 46 18.20 -11.88 -0.05
CA GLU A 46 18.99 -11.31 1.05
C GLU A 46 18.45 -9.92 1.45
N GLU A 47 18.28 -9.04 0.47
CA GLU A 47 17.74 -7.69 0.67
C GLU A 47 16.28 -7.72 1.11
N PHE A 48 15.48 -8.65 0.57
CA PHE A 48 14.10 -8.86 1.00
C PHE A 48 14.05 -9.25 2.49
N ASN A 49 14.93 -10.16 2.92
CA ASN A 49 15.01 -10.56 4.33
C ASN A 49 15.53 -9.42 5.23
N GLU A 50 16.48 -8.60 4.76
CA GLU A 50 16.92 -7.39 5.48
C GLU A 50 15.76 -6.40 5.64
N ALA A 51 14.99 -6.17 4.57
CA ALA A 51 13.86 -5.25 4.54
C ALA A 51 12.76 -5.72 5.49
N ARG A 52 12.49 -7.03 5.50
CA ARG A 52 11.61 -7.67 6.46
C ARG A 52 12.09 -7.41 7.89
N ASN A 53 13.32 -7.76 8.23
CA ASN A 53 13.81 -7.57 9.60
C ASN A 53 13.66 -6.11 10.06
N TYR A 54 13.94 -5.14 9.18
CA TYR A 54 13.68 -3.73 9.46
C TYR A 54 12.22 -3.44 9.86
N VAL A 55 11.23 -3.97 9.12
CA VAL A 55 9.81 -3.77 9.47
C VAL A 55 9.47 -4.37 10.84
N VAL A 56 9.98 -5.55 11.18
CA VAL A 56 9.64 -6.16 12.49
C VAL A 56 10.27 -5.42 13.64
N GLU A 57 11.56 -5.09 13.50
CA GLU A 57 12.40 -4.72 14.63
C GLU A 57 12.51 -3.21 14.81
N GLU A 58 12.37 -2.43 13.72
CA GLU A 58 12.74 -1.01 13.71
C GLU A 58 11.63 -0.07 13.24
N LEU A 59 10.64 -0.55 12.49
CA LEU A 59 9.54 0.30 12.04
C LEU A 59 8.70 0.76 13.23
N ASN A 60 8.76 2.07 13.52
CA ASN A 60 8.03 2.69 14.61
C ASN A 60 6.60 3.06 14.16
N PHE A 61 5.60 2.64 14.95
CA PHE A 61 4.18 2.87 14.68
C PHE A 61 3.53 3.95 15.57
N ASP A 62 4.30 4.84 16.21
CA ASP A 62 3.79 5.93 17.04
C ASP A 62 3.12 7.01 16.18
N GLN A 63 3.70 7.32 15.01
CA GLN A 63 3.05 8.11 13.95
C GLN A 63 3.07 7.32 12.65
N VAL A 64 1.88 7.01 12.14
CA VAL A 64 1.68 6.01 11.09
C VAL A 64 0.96 6.66 9.91
N ARG A 65 1.34 6.22 8.72
CA ARG A 65 0.54 6.38 7.49
C ARG A 65 -0.06 5.04 7.14
N HIS A 66 -1.08 5.03 6.29
CA HIS A 66 -1.59 3.76 5.77
C HIS A 66 -0.45 2.99 5.08
N ILE A 67 -0.18 1.79 5.57
CA ILE A 67 0.81 0.85 5.02
C ILE A 67 0.03 -0.35 4.52
N SER A 68 0.46 -0.90 3.39
CA SER A 68 -0.15 -2.09 2.81
C SER A 68 0.16 -3.34 3.65
N GLY A 69 -0.71 -3.65 4.62
CA GLY A 69 -0.68 -4.89 5.38
C GLY A 69 -0.71 -6.13 4.47
N GLY A 70 -1.29 -5.98 3.26
CA GLY A 70 -1.32 -7.00 2.22
C GLY A 70 0.07 -7.49 1.79
N MET A 71 1.11 -6.65 1.82
CA MET A 71 2.47 -7.06 1.45
C MET A 71 3.04 -8.11 2.41
N PHE A 72 2.74 -8.01 3.71
CA PHE A 72 3.17 -9.02 4.69
C PHE A 72 2.44 -10.34 4.51
N VAL A 73 1.18 -10.29 4.12
CA VAL A 73 0.35 -11.47 3.84
C VAL A 73 0.83 -12.15 2.56
N LEU A 74 1.15 -11.38 1.52
CA LEU A 74 1.67 -11.89 0.24
C LEU A 74 3.01 -12.61 0.42
N GLY A 75 3.91 -12.07 1.24
CA GLY A 75 5.23 -12.67 1.52
C GLY A 75 5.23 -13.77 2.59
N ALA A 76 4.08 -14.09 3.20
CA ALA A 76 3.98 -15.09 4.25
C ALA A 76 3.84 -16.52 3.70
N THR A 77 4.34 -17.51 4.43
CA THR A 77 4.24 -18.93 4.07
C THR A 77 2.84 -19.52 4.30
N GLY A 78 1.99 -18.83 5.06
CA GLY A 78 0.60 -19.20 5.30
C GLY A 78 0.03 -18.54 6.57
N PRO A 79 -1.21 -18.88 6.98
CA PRO A 79 -1.89 -18.21 8.08
C PRO A 79 -1.21 -18.33 9.46
N GLN A 80 -0.41 -19.37 9.67
CA GLN A 80 0.33 -19.56 10.94
C GLN A 80 1.66 -18.79 10.99
N ASP A 81 2.05 -18.20 9.86
CA ASP A 81 3.25 -17.38 9.77
C ASP A 81 3.05 -16.09 10.59
N PRO A 82 3.97 -15.72 11.50
CA PRO A 82 3.90 -14.46 12.23
C PRO A 82 3.72 -13.23 11.33
N TRP A 83 4.23 -13.29 10.10
CA TRP A 83 4.09 -12.24 9.10
C TRP A 83 2.66 -12.08 8.59
N PHE A 84 1.97 -13.20 8.42
CA PHE A 84 0.56 -13.18 8.06
C PHE A 84 -0.26 -12.49 9.16
N GLN A 85 -0.02 -12.86 10.42
CA GLN A 85 -0.69 -12.28 11.57
C GLN A 85 -0.39 -10.78 11.69
N ARG A 86 0.86 -10.37 11.49
CA ARG A 86 1.23 -8.95 11.49
C ARG A 86 0.53 -8.18 10.37
N GLY A 87 0.42 -8.75 9.16
CA GLY A 87 -0.32 -8.14 8.06
C GLY A 87 -1.81 -7.95 8.35
N VAL A 88 -2.43 -8.93 9.01
CA VAL A 88 -3.82 -8.83 9.50
C VAL A 88 -3.96 -7.70 10.52
N GLU A 89 -3.08 -7.62 11.51
CA GLU A 89 -3.10 -6.60 12.57
C GLU A 89 -2.90 -5.18 12.00
N ILE A 90 -1.91 -4.98 11.13
CA ILE A 90 -1.68 -3.70 10.45
C ILE A 90 -2.93 -3.27 9.68
N THR A 91 -3.54 -4.21 8.94
CA THR A 91 -4.75 -3.91 8.16
C THR A 91 -5.95 -3.58 9.05
N ARG A 92 -6.08 -4.26 10.19
CA ARG A 92 -7.12 -3.95 11.19
C ARG A 92 -6.92 -2.55 11.77
N THR A 93 -5.68 -2.17 12.07
CA THR A 93 -5.34 -0.82 12.55
C THR A 93 -5.67 0.24 11.51
N CYS A 94 -5.35 0.00 10.23
CA CYS A 94 -5.74 0.89 9.13
C CYS A 94 -7.27 1.04 9.05
N ASN A 95 -8.02 -0.07 9.10
CA ASN A 95 -9.48 -0.04 9.12
C ASN A 95 -10.05 0.75 10.31
N TYR A 96 -9.45 0.62 11.50
CA TYR A 96 -9.84 1.38 12.68
C TYR A 96 -9.70 2.90 12.49
N THR A 97 -8.70 3.35 11.72
CA THR A 97 -8.54 4.79 11.47
C THR A 97 -9.62 5.34 10.52
N TYR A 98 -10.04 4.54 9.53
CA TYR A 98 -11.18 4.88 8.67
C TYR A 98 -12.43 4.99 9.55
N ALA A 99 -12.62 4.01 10.43
CA ALA A 99 -13.73 3.96 11.38
C ALA A 99 -13.87 5.16 12.30
N ALA A 100 -12.74 5.66 12.79
CA ALA A 100 -12.71 6.76 13.75
C ALA A 100 -13.07 8.11 13.11
N SER A 101 -13.05 8.21 11.79
CA SER A 101 -13.35 9.45 11.07
C SER A 101 -14.84 9.65 10.81
N VAL A 102 -15.29 10.91 10.74
CA VAL A 102 -16.68 11.27 10.39
C VAL A 102 -17.05 10.80 8.98
N THR A 103 -16.11 10.91 8.05
CA THR A 103 -16.34 10.53 6.64
C THR A 103 -16.20 9.04 6.38
N GLN A 104 -15.68 8.27 7.34
CA GLN A 104 -15.28 6.87 7.15
C GLN A 104 -14.13 6.70 6.14
N LEU A 105 -13.29 7.72 5.99
CA LEU A 105 -12.06 7.72 5.18
C LEU A 105 -10.86 7.95 6.09
N GLY A 106 -9.79 7.20 5.85
CA GLY A 106 -8.58 7.31 6.64
C GLY A 106 -7.88 8.66 6.44
N PRO A 107 -7.37 9.30 7.49
CA PRO A 107 -6.53 10.50 7.36
C PRO A 107 -5.13 10.15 6.82
N GLU A 108 -4.47 11.10 6.17
CA GLU A 108 -3.10 10.97 5.61
C GLU A 108 -2.06 10.46 6.63
N SER A 109 -2.22 10.81 7.91
CA SER A 109 -1.41 10.25 8.98
C SER A 109 -2.19 10.23 10.30
N PHE A 110 -1.92 9.25 11.16
CA PHE A 110 -2.55 9.09 12.46
C PHE A 110 -1.52 8.76 13.53
N THR A 111 -1.90 8.90 14.80
CA THR A 111 -1.01 8.73 15.95
C THR A 111 -1.60 7.75 16.95
N PHE A 112 -0.75 6.90 17.52
CA PHE A 112 -1.04 6.11 18.71
C PHE A 112 -0.17 6.61 19.86
N GLY A 113 -0.77 6.92 21.02
CA GLY A 113 -0.04 7.47 22.16
C GLY A 113 -0.96 7.77 23.34
N SER A 114 -0.42 8.50 24.34
CA SER A 114 -1.03 8.79 25.65
C SER A 114 -2.45 9.36 25.61
N GLY A 115 -3.46 8.51 25.39
CA GLY A 115 -4.88 8.85 25.29
C GLY A 115 -5.38 9.16 23.87
N VAL A 116 -4.58 8.86 22.84
CA VAL A 116 -4.89 9.15 21.43
C VAL A 116 -4.69 7.88 20.63
N GLU A 117 -5.75 7.36 20.00
CA GLU A 117 -5.69 6.12 19.23
C GLU A 117 -6.23 6.35 17.82
N GLY A 118 -5.33 6.31 16.82
CA GLY A 118 -5.72 6.30 15.41
C GLY A 118 -6.31 7.62 14.90
N VAL A 119 -6.01 8.76 15.53
CA VAL A 119 -6.50 10.08 15.09
C VAL A 119 -5.39 10.98 14.55
N PRO A 120 -5.71 11.89 13.61
CA PRO A 120 -4.75 12.85 13.07
C PRO A 120 -4.56 14.04 14.01
N LEU A 121 -3.32 14.28 14.47
CA LEU A 121 -3.02 15.37 15.41
C LEU A 121 -2.75 16.73 14.75
N LYS A 122 -2.22 16.75 13.52
CA LYS A 122 -1.86 17.98 12.80
C LYS A 122 -2.84 18.25 11.67
N SER A 123 -3.06 19.52 11.34
CA SER A 123 -3.96 19.93 10.25
C SER A 123 -3.63 19.22 8.92
N GLY A 124 -2.36 19.21 8.51
CA GLY A 124 -1.93 18.54 7.28
C GLY A 124 -2.04 17.00 7.29
N HIS A 125 -2.31 16.38 8.44
CA HIS A 125 -2.49 14.94 8.55
C HIS A 125 -3.95 14.52 8.35
N LYS A 126 -4.89 15.47 8.38
CA LYS A 126 -6.33 15.17 8.33
C LYS A 126 -6.86 14.94 6.92
N ALA A 127 -6.08 15.26 5.90
CA ALA A 127 -6.48 15.12 4.50
C ALA A 127 -6.69 13.66 4.12
N TYR A 128 -7.47 13.39 3.09
CA TYR A 128 -7.54 12.09 2.44
C TYR A 128 -7.31 12.27 0.95
N LEU A 129 -6.24 11.66 0.45
CA LEU A 129 -5.74 11.91 -0.92
C LEU A 129 -6.16 10.80 -1.89
N LEU A 130 -7.27 10.11 -1.65
CA LEU A 130 -7.76 9.00 -2.50
C LEU A 130 -6.84 7.76 -2.51
N ARG A 131 -6.03 7.59 -1.47
CA ARG A 131 -4.95 6.59 -1.41
C ARG A 131 -5.44 5.12 -1.37
N PRO A 132 -4.66 4.17 -1.90
CA PRO A 132 -5.09 2.79 -2.11
C PRO A 132 -4.73 1.81 -1.00
N GLU A 133 -3.77 2.10 -0.12
CA GLU A 133 -3.00 1.09 0.63
C GLU A 133 -3.88 0.22 1.55
N THR A 134 -4.96 0.81 2.08
CA THR A 134 -5.93 0.08 2.91
C THR A 134 -6.79 -0.88 2.08
N VAL A 135 -7.25 -0.45 0.91
CA VAL A 135 -8.04 -1.29 0.00
C VAL A 135 -7.17 -2.38 -0.63
N GLU A 136 -5.93 -2.06 -0.99
CA GLU A 136 -4.95 -3.05 -1.44
C GLU A 136 -4.77 -4.15 -0.39
N SER A 137 -4.66 -3.78 0.88
CA SER A 137 -4.55 -4.75 1.97
C SER A 137 -5.78 -5.66 2.06
N TYR A 138 -6.99 -5.11 1.88
CA TYR A 138 -8.22 -5.89 1.83
C TYR A 138 -8.24 -6.86 0.66
N PHE A 139 -7.69 -6.48 -0.50
CA PHE A 139 -7.55 -7.37 -1.66
C PHE A 139 -6.72 -8.61 -1.34
N TYR A 140 -5.49 -8.43 -0.83
CA TYR A 140 -4.64 -9.57 -0.49
C TYR A 140 -5.27 -10.43 0.60
N LEU A 141 -5.74 -9.82 1.69
CA LEU A 141 -6.36 -10.56 2.78
C LEU A 141 -7.61 -11.33 2.35
N TRP A 142 -8.48 -10.75 1.53
CA TRP A 142 -9.59 -11.47 0.92
C TRP A 142 -9.10 -12.67 0.09
N ARG A 143 -8.08 -12.48 -0.76
CA ARG A 143 -7.56 -13.55 -1.63
C ARG A 143 -6.99 -14.73 -0.83
N PHE A 144 -6.29 -14.47 0.27
CA PHE A 144 -5.68 -15.51 1.09
C PHE A 144 -6.62 -16.14 2.15
N THR A 145 -7.56 -15.38 2.71
CA THR A 145 -8.41 -15.86 3.81
C THR A 145 -9.81 -16.27 3.38
N LYS A 146 -10.34 -15.67 2.30
CA LYS A 146 -11.77 -15.70 1.95
C LYS A 146 -12.69 -15.21 3.06
N ASP A 147 -12.17 -14.38 3.98
CA ASP A 147 -13.00 -13.74 4.99
C ASP A 147 -13.79 -12.59 4.36
N GLU A 148 -15.11 -12.76 4.32
CA GLU A 148 -16.05 -11.80 3.73
C GLU A 148 -16.02 -10.44 4.43
N ALA A 149 -15.46 -10.34 5.66
CA ALA A 149 -15.25 -9.07 6.34
C ALA A 149 -14.46 -8.07 5.49
N TYR A 150 -13.48 -8.52 4.71
CA TYR A 150 -12.67 -7.65 3.83
C TYR A 150 -13.46 -7.12 2.62
N ARG A 151 -14.36 -7.93 2.08
CA ARG A 151 -15.33 -7.51 1.05
C ARG A 151 -16.36 -6.54 1.62
N ILE A 152 -16.85 -6.79 2.83
CA ILE A 152 -17.79 -5.90 3.50
C ILE A 152 -17.14 -4.54 3.77
N ALA A 153 -15.89 -4.53 4.26
CA ALA A 153 -15.10 -3.30 4.48
C ALA A 153 -14.86 -2.52 3.17
N ALA A 154 -14.66 -3.23 2.05
CA ALA A 154 -14.39 -2.63 0.75
C ALA A 154 -15.65 -2.06 0.03
N LEU A 155 -16.77 -2.80 -0.09
CA LEU A 155 -17.89 -2.37 -0.96
C LEU A 155 -19.25 -2.07 -0.34
N LYS A 156 -19.68 -2.72 0.73
CA LYS A 156 -21.12 -2.84 1.07
C LYS A 156 -22.01 -3.33 -0.07
N VAL A 157 -22.40 -4.60 0.02
CA VAL A 157 -23.77 -5.05 -0.26
C VAL A 157 -24.15 -6.10 0.78
N VAL A 158 -24.71 -5.67 1.92
CA VAL A 158 -25.75 -6.32 2.77
C VAL A 158 -25.72 -5.65 4.16
N GLN A 159 -26.92 -5.39 4.69
CA GLN A 159 -27.14 -4.87 6.04
C GLN A 159 -26.90 -5.98 7.06
N VAL A 160 -25.74 -6.00 7.72
CA VAL A 160 -25.54 -6.80 8.94
C VAL A 160 -25.01 -5.89 10.04
N TYR A 161 -25.72 -5.91 11.16
CA TYR A 161 -25.43 -5.13 12.36
C TYR A 161 -24.08 -5.52 12.96
N TRP A 162 -23.46 -4.52 13.60
CA TRP A 162 -22.14 -4.49 14.28
C TRP A 162 -20.95 -4.07 13.39
N LEU A 163 -20.58 -2.79 13.51
CA LEU A 163 -19.40 -2.08 12.98
C LEU A 163 -18.82 -2.58 11.63
N HIS A 164 -19.34 -2.03 10.53
CA HIS A 164 -18.76 -2.20 9.19
C HIS A 164 -18.52 -0.83 8.56
N PHE A 165 -17.29 -0.60 8.07
CA PHE A 165 -16.84 0.63 7.39
C PHE A 165 -16.94 0.46 5.88
N PHE A 166 -17.21 1.53 5.15
CA PHE A 166 -17.62 1.44 3.75
C PHE A 166 -16.77 2.34 2.85
N VAL A 167 -15.56 1.91 2.50
CA VAL A 167 -14.62 2.74 1.74
C VAL A 167 -15.24 3.27 0.44
N PHE A 168 -15.82 2.39 -0.39
CA PHE A 168 -16.45 2.83 -1.63
C PHE A 168 -17.64 3.77 -1.42
N LYS A 169 -18.48 3.56 -0.41
CA LYS A 169 -19.61 4.48 -0.15
C LYS A 169 -19.17 5.81 0.41
N ALA A 170 -18.11 5.83 1.21
CA ALA A 170 -17.51 7.05 1.69
C ALA A 170 -16.90 7.85 0.53
N LEU A 171 -16.22 7.18 -0.41
CA LEU A 171 -15.77 7.78 -1.67
C LEU A 171 -16.94 8.36 -2.48
N GLU A 172 -18.01 7.59 -2.70
CA GLU A 172 -19.20 8.05 -3.43
C GLU A 172 -19.89 9.25 -2.77
N LYS A 173 -19.92 9.27 -1.44
CA LYS A 173 -20.65 10.30 -0.68
C LYS A 173 -19.84 11.59 -0.53
N TYR A 174 -18.54 11.47 -0.27
CA TYR A 174 -17.73 12.62 0.15
C TYR A 174 -16.69 13.02 -0.89
N ALA A 175 -16.10 12.09 -1.64
CA ALA A 175 -15.04 12.39 -2.61
C ALA A 175 -15.56 12.65 -4.03
N ARG A 176 -16.75 12.14 -4.39
CA ARG A 176 -17.34 12.30 -5.73
C ARG A 176 -17.74 13.74 -6.02
N THR A 177 -17.37 14.24 -7.19
CA THR A 177 -17.75 15.54 -7.75
C THR A 177 -18.45 15.38 -9.11
N ALA A 178 -18.84 16.48 -9.75
CA ALA A 178 -19.42 16.42 -11.10
C ALA A 178 -18.40 15.96 -12.17
N GLY A 179 -17.09 16.18 -11.94
CA GLY A 179 -16.03 15.90 -12.92
C GLY A 179 -15.17 14.67 -12.62
N GLY A 180 -15.37 14.01 -11.47
CA GLY A 180 -14.54 12.88 -11.04
C GLY A 180 -14.57 12.70 -9.52
N TYR A 181 -13.43 12.41 -8.92
CA TYR A 181 -13.24 12.32 -7.47
C TYR A 181 -12.11 13.26 -7.04
N SER A 182 -12.28 13.90 -5.89
CA SER A 182 -11.24 14.75 -5.30
C SER A 182 -10.94 14.28 -3.89
N GLY A 183 -9.69 14.47 -3.47
CA GLY A 183 -9.32 14.33 -2.08
C GLY A 183 -10.07 15.30 -1.16
N LEU A 184 -10.06 15.00 0.13
CA LEU A 184 -10.67 15.81 1.18
C LEU A 184 -9.58 16.55 1.96
N LYS A 185 -9.85 17.80 2.35
CA LYS A 185 -8.94 18.56 3.21
C LYS A 185 -8.95 18.08 4.67
N ASP A 186 -10.11 17.64 5.17
CA ASP A 186 -10.27 17.10 6.53
C ASP A 186 -11.33 16.00 6.56
N VAL A 187 -10.93 14.75 6.86
CA VAL A 187 -11.83 13.59 6.98
C VAL A 187 -12.81 13.67 8.14
N ASN A 188 -12.63 14.62 9.08
CA ASN A 188 -13.52 14.88 10.21
C ASN A 188 -14.41 16.11 10.00
N SER A 189 -14.21 16.86 8.91
CA SER A 189 -14.98 18.07 8.58
C SER A 189 -15.25 18.08 7.07
N PRO A 190 -16.23 17.29 6.58
CA PRO A 190 -16.53 17.20 5.15
C PRO A 190 -16.91 18.54 4.51
N GLU A 191 -17.39 19.50 5.30
CA GLU A 191 -17.67 20.88 4.90
C GLU A 191 -16.41 21.72 4.63
N SER A 192 -15.22 21.25 5.03
CA SER A 192 -13.93 21.90 4.71
C SER A 192 -13.61 21.91 3.21
N GLY A 193 -14.32 21.10 2.43
CA GLY A 193 -14.24 21.05 0.98
C GLY A 193 -13.13 20.13 0.44
N HIS A 194 -13.10 20.08 -0.89
CA HIS A 194 -12.18 19.26 -1.66
C HIS A 194 -10.80 19.93 -1.84
N ASP A 195 -9.78 19.10 -2.05
CA ASP A 195 -8.43 19.55 -2.43
C ASP A 195 -8.29 19.92 -3.93
N ASP A 196 -9.33 19.62 -4.73
CA ASP A 196 -9.41 19.80 -6.19
C ASP A 196 -8.38 19.00 -6.99
N VAL A 197 -8.00 17.81 -6.48
CA VAL A 197 -7.04 16.92 -7.16
C VAL A 197 -7.57 15.48 -7.22
N GLN A 198 -7.63 14.93 -8.44
CA GLN A 198 -7.79 13.50 -8.66
C GLN A 198 -6.42 12.87 -8.93
N GLN A 199 -5.88 12.18 -7.93
CA GLN A 199 -4.58 11.52 -8.03
C GLN A 199 -4.62 10.37 -9.06
N SER A 200 -3.54 10.17 -9.81
CA SER A 200 -3.47 9.10 -10.83
C SER A 200 -3.68 7.71 -10.24
N PHE A 201 -3.13 7.48 -9.05
CA PHE A 201 -3.26 6.23 -8.30
C PHE A 201 -4.71 5.93 -7.87
N PHE A 202 -5.63 6.90 -7.84
CA PHE A 202 -7.02 6.59 -7.52
C PHE A 202 -7.64 5.62 -8.53
N ILE A 203 -7.39 5.87 -9.83
CA ILE A 203 -7.88 4.97 -10.89
C ILE A 203 -6.97 3.76 -11.00
N ALA A 204 -5.65 3.97 -10.98
CA ALA A 204 -4.69 2.88 -11.18
C ALA A 204 -4.72 1.85 -10.05
N GLU A 205 -5.02 2.25 -8.82
CA GLU A 205 -4.87 1.39 -7.65
C GLU A 205 -6.18 1.28 -6.88
N THR A 206 -6.70 2.39 -6.34
CA THR A 206 -7.87 2.35 -5.44
C THR A 206 -9.08 1.68 -6.11
N LEU A 207 -9.45 2.11 -7.32
CA LEU A 207 -10.55 1.50 -8.08
C LEU A 207 -10.21 0.09 -8.60
N LYS A 208 -8.95 -0.18 -8.95
CA LYS A 208 -8.50 -1.50 -9.41
C LYS A 208 -8.61 -2.53 -8.29
N TYR A 209 -8.07 -2.25 -7.11
CA TYR A 209 -8.14 -3.15 -5.97
C TYR A 209 -9.58 -3.31 -5.48
N LEU A 210 -10.38 -2.23 -5.47
CA LEU A 210 -11.83 -2.35 -5.24
C LEU A 210 -12.46 -3.32 -6.23
N TYR A 211 -12.17 -3.24 -7.54
CA TYR A 211 -12.70 -4.17 -8.52
C TYR A 211 -12.23 -5.63 -8.29
N LEU A 212 -10.94 -5.82 -7.99
CA LEU A 212 -10.34 -7.15 -7.83
C LEU A 212 -10.83 -7.91 -6.60
N ILE A 213 -11.20 -7.20 -5.52
CA ILE A 213 -11.78 -7.80 -4.31
C ILE A 213 -13.09 -8.56 -4.63
N PHE A 214 -13.89 -8.06 -5.58
CA PHE A 214 -15.19 -8.65 -5.96
C PHE A 214 -15.14 -9.43 -7.25
N SER A 215 -13.95 -9.53 -7.85
CA SER A 215 -13.70 -10.39 -8.99
C SER A 215 -13.43 -11.82 -8.54
N GLU A 216 -13.56 -12.76 -9.48
CA GLU A 216 -13.13 -14.14 -9.27
C GLU A 216 -11.62 -14.26 -9.11
N ASP A 217 -11.19 -15.32 -8.43
CA ASP A 217 -9.78 -15.62 -8.19
C ASP A 217 -8.97 -15.89 -9.46
N THR A 218 -9.67 -16.29 -10.53
CA THR A 218 -9.14 -16.53 -11.87
C THR A 218 -8.64 -15.26 -12.54
N LEU A 219 -9.13 -14.09 -12.12
CA LEU A 219 -8.64 -12.81 -12.58
C LEU A 219 -7.41 -12.41 -11.74
N PHE A 220 -6.26 -12.31 -12.41
CA PHE A 220 -4.93 -12.07 -11.82
C PHE A 220 -4.62 -12.98 -10.62
N PRO A 221 -4.48 -14.30 -10.84
CA PRO A 221 -4.14 -15.22 -9.76
C PRO A 221 -2.74 -14.90 -9.22
N LEU A 222 -2.63 -14.82 -7.89
CA LEU A 222 -1.43 -14.31 -7.19
C LEU A 222 -0.19 -15.21 -7.31
N ASN A 223 -0.35 -16.44 -7.79
CA ASN A 223 0.78 -17.32 -8.13
C ASN A 223 1.37 -17.05 -9.52
N ARG A 224 0.74 -16.18 -10.31
CA ARG A 224 1.15 -15.86 -11.69
C ARG A 224 1.36 -14.37 -11.91
N TRP A 225 0.74 -13.53 -11.09
CA TRP A 225 0.81 -12.09 -11.21
C TRP A 225 1.21 -11.47 -9.88
N VAL A 226 2.07 -10.48 -9.98
CA VAL A 226 2.53 -9.64 -8.87
C VAL A 226 2.30 -8.19 -9.26
N PHE A 227 1.73 -7.41 -8.36
CA PHE A 227 1.45 -6.00 -8.60
C PHE A 227 2.64 -5.20 -8.11
N ASN A 228 3.10 -4.24 -8.91
CA ASN A 228 4.07 -3.26 -8.40
C ASN A 228 3.39 -2.25 -7.45
N SER A 229 4.18 -1.39 -6.82
CA SER A 229 3.71 -0.30 -5.94
C SER A 229 2.63 0.64 -6.53
N GLU A 230 2.42 0.66 -7.85
CA GLU A 230 1.37 1.47 -8.51
C GLU A 230 0.21 0.59 -9.05
N GLY A 231 0.09 -0.62 -8.49
CA GLY A 231 -0.95 -1.58 -8.82
C GLY A 231 -0.88 -2.12 -10.24
N HIS A 232 0.23 -2.00 -10.95
CA HIS A 232 0.38 -2.56 -12.30
C HIS A 232 0.78 -4.04 -12.22
N PRO A 233 -0.05 -4.96 -12.78
CA PRO A 233 0.25 -6.38 -12.73
C PRO A 233 1.39 -6.74 -13.67
N LEU A 234 2.40 -7.39 -13.13
CA LEU A 234 3.53 -7.95 -13.84
C LEU A 234 3.48 -9.49 -13.74
N PRO A 235 3.83 -10.21 -14.81
CA PRO A 235 3.86 -11.66 -14.78
C PRO A 235 5.03 -12.14 -13.93
N VAL A 236 4.78 -13.08 -13.03
CA VAL A 236 5.83 -13.80 -12.32
C VAL A 236 6.65 -14.58 -13.34
N HIS A 237 7.97 -14.49 -13.25
CA HIS A 237 8.90 -15.09 -14.21
C HIS A 237 8.63 -16.60 -14.36
N ASN A 238 8.45 -17.07 -15.60
CA ASN A 238 8.10 -18.44 -15.98
C ASN A 238 6.70 -18.97 -15.55
N GLU A 239 5.87 -18.19 -14.88
CA GLU A 239 4.54 -18.63 -14.42
C GLU A 239 3.38 -18.19 -15.34
N VAL A 240 3.66 -17.25 -16.26
CA VAL A 240 2.69 -16.78 -17.27
C VAL A 240 3.28 -16.98 -18.66
N TRP A 241 2.52 -17.67 -19.51
CA TRP A 241 2.84 -17.75 -20.94
C TRP A 241 2.38 -16.46 -21.63
N LEU A 242 3.34 -15.62 -22.05
CA LEU A 242 3.09 -14.32 -22.70
C LEU A 242 3.04 -14.41 -24.24
N GLY A 243 3.02 -15.62 -24.81
CA GLY A 243 3.14 -15.85 -26.24
C GLY A 243 4.54 -16.31 -26.65
N ASN A 244 4.92 -16.06 -27.92
CA ASN A 244 6.27 -16.38 -28.44
C ASN A 244 7.36 -15.39 -27.97
N ASP A 245 6.97 -14.33 -27.26
CA ASP A 245 7.89 -13.41 -26.61
C ASP A 245 8.45 -14.10 -25.37
N ILE A 246 9.57 -14.79 -25.57
CA ILE A 246 10.38 -15.34 -24.49
C ILE A 246 10.79 -14.15 -23.63
N TRP A 247 10.54 -14.22 -22.32
CA TRP A 247 11.16 -13.32 -21.33
C TRP A 247 12.62 -13.10 -21.74
N PRO A 248 13.11 -11.85 -21.91
CA PRO A 248 14.51 -11.64 -22.23
C PRO A 248 15.32 -12.41 -21.18
N LYS A 249 16.14 -13.36 -21.63
CA LYS A 249 16.98 -14.17 -20.75
C LYS A 249 17.62 -13.22 -19.73
N PRO A 250 17.64 -13.56 -18.43
CA PRO A 250 18.28 -12.73 -17.42
C PRO A 250 19.63 -12.30 -17.99
N PHE A 251 19.83 -10.98 -18.11
CA PHE A 251 20.97 -10.41 -18.82
C PHE A 251 22.20 -11.25 -18.48
N ALA A 252 22.78 -11.90 -19.49
CA ALA A 252 24.05 -12.58 -19.31
C ALA A 252 24.95 -11.56 -18.63
N GLN A 253 25.52 -11.92 -17.46
CA GLN A 253 26.37 -11.00 -16.72
C GLN A 253 27.34 -10.36 -17.71
N PRO A 254 27.37 -9.02 -17.84
CA PRO A 254 28.27 -8.40 -18.79
C PRO A 254 29.69 -8.81 -18.41
N THR A 255 30.33 -9.62 -19.25
CA THR A 255 31.68 -10.15 -19.02
C THR A 255 32.76 -9.07 -19.05
N SER A 256 32.39 -7.82 -19.27
CA SER A 256 33.23 -6.67 -18.98
C SER A 256 32.39 -5.40 -19.01
N CYS A 257 32.46 -4.63 -17.94
CA CYS A 257 32.02 -3.25 -17.93
C CYS A 257 33.13 -2.42 -18.61
N SER A 258 33.10 -2.29 -19.94
CA SER A 258 33.86 -1.24 -20.60
C SER A 258 33.12 0.08 -20.40
N ARG A 259 33.72 0.97 -19.60
CA ARG A 259 33.30 2.38 -19.51
C ARG A 259 33.10 2.91 -20.93
N LEU A 260 31.95 3.54 -21.18
CA LEU A 260 31.80 4.45 -22.31
C LEU A 260 32.79 5.61 -22.09
N SER A 261 33.96 5.48 -22.70
CA SER A 261 34.92 6.57 -22.88
C SER A 261 34.84 7.05 -24.33
N GLY A 262 34.51 8.34 -24.51
CA GLY A 262 34.59 9.10 -25.77
C GLY A 262 33.32 9.02 -26.62
N ASN A 263 32.76 10.09 -27.17
CA ASN A 263 33.25 11.46 -27.43
C ASN A 263 32.16 12.50 -27.16
#